data_AF-A0A4R3NZ42-F1
#
_entry.id   AF-A0A4R3NZ42-F1
#
_cell.length_a   1.000
_cell.length_b   1.000
_cell.length_c   1.000
_cell.angle_alpha   90.00
_cell.angle_beta   90.00
_cell.angle_gamma   90.00
#
_symmetry.space_group_name_H-M   'P 1'
#
loop_
_entity.id
_entity.type
_entity.pdbx_description
1 polymer ?
#
loop_
_entity_poly.entity_id
_entity_poly.type
_entity_poly.pdbx_seq_one_letter_code
_entity_poly.pdbx_strand_id
1 'polypeptide(L)' 'MSKPIPLDRAAYKAQQNNSLLAVILEQVSSDCSRELIDLVSIAYDFNAEICASLEEATK' A
#
# COMPACT_ATOMS: atom_id res chain seq x y z
N MET A 1 -11.54 6.58 10.78
CA MET A 1 -10.91 6.76 9.47
C MET A 1 -10.19 8.10 9.48
N SER A 2 -8.88 8.10 9.25
CA SER A 2 -8.10 9.34 9.15
C SER A 2 -8.53 10.13 7.93
N LYS A 3 -8.36 11.46 7.97
CA LYS A 3 -8.63 12.32 6.81
C LYS A 3 -7.78 11.88 5.62
N PRO A 4 -8.29 11.95 4.38
CA PRO A 4 -7.52 11.67 3.18
C PRO A 4 -6.24 12.49 3.14
N ILE A 5 -5.15 11.90 2.64
CA ILE A 5 -3.87 12.60 2.50
C ILE A 5 -3.85 13.41 1.19
N PRO A 6 -3.01 14.45 1.09
CA PRO A 6 -2.79 15.17 -0.15
C PRO A 6 -2.37 14.25 -1.31
N LEU A 7 -2.80 14.57 -2.54
CA LEU A 7 -2.59 13.72 -3.72
C LEU A 7 -1.12 13.50 -4.09
N ASP A 8 -0.26 14.50 -3.88
CA ASP A 8 1.19 14.39 -4.04
C ASP A 8 1.78 13.32 -3.09
N ARG A 9 1.31 13.32 -1.84
CA ARG A 9 1.69 12.30 -0.84
C ARG A 9 1.11 10.93 -1.20
N ALA A 10 -0.13 10.87 -1.69
CA ALA A 10 -0.75 9.64 -2.16
C ALA A 10 0.00 9.04 -3.35
N ALA A 11 0.43 9.86 -4.32
CA ALA A 11 1.24 9.44 -5.45
C ALA A 11 2.60 8.88 -5.01
N TYR A 12 3.28 9.55 -4.08
CA TYR A 12 4.53 9.06 -3.51
C TYR A 12 4.34 7.73 -2.74
N LYS A 13 3.24 7.60 -1.97
CA LYS A 13 2.90 6.34 -1.32
C LYS A 13 2.58 5.22 -2.30
N ALA A 14 1.92 5.52 -3.43
CA ALA A 14 1.65 4.54 -4.48
C ALA A 14 2.94 4.00 -5.09
N GLN A 15 3.94 4.85 -5.30
CA GLN A 15 5.27 4.40 -5.77
C GLN A 15 5.96 3.47 -4.75
N GLN A 16 5.89 3.80 -3.46
CA GLN A 16 6.40 2.92 -2.40
C GLN A 16 5.63 1.59 -2.35
N ASN A 17 4.30 1.64 -2.46
CA ASN A 17 3.46 0.44 -2.41
C ASN A 17 3.76 -0.50 -3.59
N ASN A 18 3.99 0.04 -4.78
CA ASN A 18 4.42 -0.76 -5.94
C ASN A 18 5.76 -1.46 -5.69
N SER A 19 6.71 -0.77 -5.06
CA SER A 19 8.01 -1.35 -4.71
C SER A 19 7.86 -2.47 -3.67
N LEU A 20 6.99 -2.26 -2.68
CA LEU A 20 6.67 -3.25 -1.66
C LEU A 20 6.00 -4.49 -2.25
N LEU A 21 5.04 -4.31 -3.15
CA LEU A 21 4.37 -5.42 -3.83
C LEU A 21 5.34 -6.28 -4.66
N ALA A 22 6.34 -5.68 -5.30
CA ALA A 22 7.39 -6.44 -5.98
C ALA A 22 8.14 -7.38 -5.02
N VAL A 23 8.55 -6.86 -3.85
CA VAL A 23 9.21 -7.66 -2.80
C VAL A 23 8.30 -8.77 -2.26
N ILE A 24 7.02 -8.48 -2.03
CA ILE A 24 6.03 -9.48 -1.60
C ILE A 24 5.94 -10.61 -2.64
N LEU A 25 5.84 -10.27 -3.93
CA LEU A 25 5.73 -11.26 -5.01
C LEU A 25 6.98 -12.14 -5.14
N GLU A 26 8.17 -11.61 -4.88
CA GLU A 26 9.41 -12.39 -4.83
C GLU A 26 9.39 -13.40 -3.67
N GLN A 27 8.89 -12.99 -2.51
CA GLN A 27 8.87 -13.81 -1.28
C GLN A 27 7.73 -14.84 -1.23
N VAL A 28 6.60 -14.60 -1.92
CA VAL A 28 5.44 -15.52 -1.99
C VAL A 28 5.80 -16.90 -2.58
N SER A 29 6.95 -17.01 -3.28
CA SER A 29 7.46 -18.27 -3.77
C SER A 29 8.00 -19.23 -2.67
N SER A 30 8.14 -18.72 -1.44
CA SER A 30 8.56 -19.48 -0.24
C SER A 30 7.40 -19.65 0.75
N ASP A 31 7.56 -20.48 1.80
CA ASP A 31 6.56 -20.63 2.85
C ASP A 31 6.14 -19.25 3.41
N CYS A 32 4.84 -19.10 3.70
CA CYS A 32 4.28 -17.82 4.14
C CYS A 32 4.82 -17.44 5.53
N SER A 33 5.89 -16.65 5.54
CA SER A 33 6.55 -16.19 6.77
C SER A 33 5.73 -15.12 7.47
N ARG A 34 6.01 -14.90 8.76
CA ARG A 34 5.35 -13.82 9.52
C ARG A 34 5.71 -12.46 8.92
N GLU A 35 6.95 -12.30 8.48
CA GLU A 35 7.43 -11.10 7.81
C GLU A 35 6.66 -10.84 6.52
N LEU A 36 6.38 -11.87 5.71
CA LEU A 36 5.59 -11.73 4.49
C LEU A 36 4.15 -11.29 4.80
N ILE A 37 3.55 -11.85 5.85
CA ILE A 37 2.22 -11.45 6.32
C ILE A 37 2.22 -9.97 6.74
N ASP A 38 3.23 -9.55 7.50
CA ASP A 38 3.36 -8.15 7.95
C ASP A 38 3.52 -7.20 6.75
N LEU A 39 4.32 -7.57 5.74
CA LEU A 39 4.47 -6.79 4.51
C LEU A 39 3.16 -6.66 3.74
N VAL A 40 2.37 -7.73 3.64
CA VAL A 40 1.04 -7.71 3.02
C VAL A 40 0.08 -6.77 3.78
N SER A 41 0.09 -6.82 5.11
CA SER A 41 -0.71 -5.91 5.94
C SER A 41 -0.32 -4.44 5.68
N ILE A 42 0.97 -4.12 5.61
CA ILE A 42 1.44 -2.76 5.32
C ILE A 42 0.98 -2.33 3.91
N ALA A 43 1.09 -3.21 2.91
CA ALA A 43 0.68 -2.91 1.54
C ALA A 43 -0.82 -2.61 1.44
N TYR A 44 -1.63 -3.33 2.22
CA TYR A 44 -3.07 -3.11 2.33
C TYR A 44 -3.39 -1.75 2.95
N ASP A 45 -2.72 -1.37 4.04
CA ASP A 45 -2.92 -0.08 4.69
C ASP A 45 -2.55 1.09 3.76
N PHE A 46 -1.45 0.95 3.01
CA PHE A 46 -1.05 1.92 2.00
C PHE A 46 -2.12 2.06 0.92
N ASN A 47 -2.64 0.94 0.43
CA ASN A 47 -3.67 0.93 -0.59
C ASN A 47 -4.95 1.62 -0.11
N ALA A 48 -5.39 1.36 1.12
CA ALA A 48 -6.56 2.01 1.71
C ALA A 48 -6.41 3.54 1.79
N GLU A 49 -5.25 4.04 2.23
CA GLU A 49 -4.97 5.49 2.27
C GLU A 49 -4.96 6.14 0.87
N ILE A 50 -4.38 5.45 -0.12
CA ILE A 50 -4.34 5.93 -1.50
C ILE A 50 -5.75 5.99 -2.08
N CYS A 51 -6.54 4.92 -1.94
CA CYS A 51 -7.93 4.87 -2.39
C CYS A 51 -8.77 5.99 -1.77
N ALA A 52 -8.68 6.19 -0.45
CA ALA A 52 -9.42 7.26 0.22
C ALA A 52 -9.06 8.66 -0.32
N SER A 53 -7.79 8.87 -0.70
CA SER A 53 -7.32 10.14 -1.26
C SER A 53 -7.77 10.35 -2.71
N LEU A 54 -7.82 9.28 -3.50
CA LEU A 54 -8.37 9.32 -4.86
C LEU A 54 -9.88 9.57 -4.84
N GLU A 55 -10.61 8.86 -3.99
CA GLU A 55 -12.06 9.03 -3.83
C GLU A 55 -12.40 10.48 -3.46
N GLU A 56 -11.69 11.07 -2.50
CA GLU A 56 -11.90 12.47 -2.10
C GLU A 56 -11.63 13.46 -3.24
N ALA A 57 -10.62 13.21 -4.07
CA ALA A 57 -10.29 14.08 -5.21
C ALA A 57 -11.30 13.97 -6.37
N THR A 58 -12.10 12.91 -6.40
CA THR A 58 -13.10 12.66 -7.46
C THR A 58 -14.54 13.04 -7.06
N LYS A 59 -14.75 13.54 -5.84
CA LYS A 59 -16.03 14.10 -5.39
C LYS A 59 -16.24 15.51 -5.94
#